data_AF-A0A7W1QSD0-F1
#
_entry.id   AF-A0A7W1QSD0-F1
#
_cell.length_a   1.000
_cell.length_b   1.000
_cell.length_c   1.000
_cell.angle_alpha   90.00
_cell.angle_beta   90.00
_cell.angle_gamma   90.00
#
_symmetry.space_group_name_H-M   'P 1'
#
loop_
_entity.id
_entity.type
_entity.pdbx_description
1 polymer ?
#
loop_
_entity_poly.entity_id
_entity_poly.type
_entity_poly.pdbx_seq_one_letter_code
_entity_poly.pdbx_strand_id
1 'polypeptide(L)'
;MSSPQPIIGDLRRKLELGDLFIFLYLLVILRQYMWVIANNRLAWTLTLALSALLWAVHLRVKEETEEITPRAFWLIVALPLLLIYALKIAFPDISVDILNHRLIQGERGLQGPLFMPGDFFPTIFPFNPASDMLTGISRHLLGYRLGTIINYLSLLYAGVVLNKLLRPFIVNARWRCLGILLTLCTEHMLFEINNYMVDLLMLPILLEATRIALREDGDNPPLTRDLLYAGLYLGAGIAFKLTNAVMVAPIVLLFAYRVLRRPRKIDLRILARVMLAAFVASLPIVPHALYIYRTTRSPVFPLYNRFFVSPFWPAMNIEEGRWGPVGLWKTLIWPLAMFFKPERLAELPVYSGRLTVGFIVALICVLLPRTPRRIHLLSFALLSGSLLWSATIGYIRYALYLELLSGILLLYLASRLASAAPPFRKQPLRLALL
;
A
#
# COMPACT_ATOMS: atom_id res chain seq x y z
N MET A 1 -45.64 5.01 6.77
CA MET A 1 -45.18 4.27 5.58
C MET A 1 -44.10 5.10 4.90
N SER A 2 -42.84 4.77 5.14
CA SER A 2 -41.69 5.43 4.48
C SER A 2 -41.61 4.93 3.04
N SER A 3 -41.70 5.86 2.08
CA SER A 3 -41.47 5.58 0.67
C SER A 3 -40.08 4.95 0.47
N PRO A 4 -39.95 3.87 -0.33
CA PRO A 4 -38.64 3.31 -0.65
C PRO A 4 -37.84 4.37 -1.42
N GLN A 5 -36.79 4.89 -0.79
CA GLN A 5 -35.86 5.75 -1.52
C GLN A 5 -35.23 4.97 -2.68
N PRO A 6 -35.04 5.58 -3.85
CA PRO A 6 -34.47 4.89 -5.00
C PRO A 6 -33.05 4.43 -4.66
N ILE A 7 -32.85 3.11 -4.68
CA ILE A 7 -31.58 2.39 -4.39
C ILE A 7 -30.37 3.02 -5.13
N ILE A 8 -30.61 3.58 -6.31
CA ILE A 8 -29.59 4.22 -7.17
C ILE A 8 -29.09 5.56 -6.57
N GLY A 9 -29.94 6.31 -5.88
CA GLY A 9 -29.60 7.60 -5.28
C GLY A 9 -28.67 7.47 -4.08
N ASP A 10 -28.85 6.43 -3.27
CA ASP A 10 -28.00 6.12 -2.12
C ASP A 10 -26.62 5.60 -2.54
N LEU A 11 -26.55 4.78 -3.58
CA LEU A 11 -25.27 4.27 -4.11
C LEU A 11 -24.35 5.38 -4.62
N ARG A 12 -24.90 6.40 -5.30
CA ARG A 12 -24.09 7.54 -5.79
C ARG A 12 -23.47 8.37 -4.67
N ARG A 13 -24.09 8.42 -3.49
CA ARG A 13 -23.58 9.15 -2.33
C ARG A 13 -22.44 8.42 -1.60
N LYS A 14 -22.30 7.11 -1.81
CA LYS A 14 -21.29 6.26 -1.15
C LYS A 14 -20.00 6.05 -1.96
N LEU A 15 -20.00 6.44 -3.23
CA LEU A 15 -18.86 6.24 -4.15
C LEU A 15 -17.72 7.22 -3.86
N GLU A 16 -16.56 6.66 -3.54
CA GLU A 16 -15.27 7.34 -3.39
C GLU A 16 -14.28 6.87 -4.46
N LEU A 17 -13.20 7.63 -4.67
CA LEU A 17 -12.08 7.24 -5.54
C LEU A 17 -11.56 5.83 -5.22
N GLY A 18 -11.46 5.49 -3.93
CA GLY A 18 -11.00 4.18 -3.48
C GLY A 18 -11.88 3.02 -3.92
N ASP A 19 -13.19 3.24 -4.11
CA ASP A 19 -14.10 2.17 -4.51
C ASP A 19 -13.85 1.74 -5.95
N LEU A 20 -13.46 2.67 -6.83
CA LEU A 20 -13.04 2.35 -8.19
C LEU A 20 -11.77 1.48 -8.19
N PHE A 21 -10.81 1.79 -7.30
CA PHE A 21 -9.60 0.98 -7.13
C PHE A 21 -9.92 -0.42 -6.63
N ILE A 22 -10.84 -0.56 -5.68
CA ILE A 22 -11.27 -1.87 -5.18
C ILE A 22 -11.85 -2.70 -6.32
N PHE A 23 -12.66 -2.12 -7.22
CA PHE A 23 -13.13 -2.82 -8.41
C PHE A 23 -11.96 -3.30 -9.29
N LEU A 24 -11.00 -2.42 -9.60
CA LEU A 24 -9.83 -2.79 -10.41
C LEU A 24 -8.99 -3.87 -9.74
N TYR A 25 -8.81 -3.83 -8.42
CA TYR A 25 -8.05 -4.83 -7.68
C TYR A 25 -8.75 -6.20 -7.70
N LEU A 26 -10.07 -6.21 -7.50
CA LEU A 26 -10.88 -7.42 -7.66
C LEU A 26 -10.76 -7.97 -9.09
N LEU A 27 -10.79 -7.10 -10.10
CA LEU A 27 -10.67 -7.46 -11.51
C LEU A 27 -9.39 -8.24 -11.80
N VAL A 28 -8.23 -7.73 -11.39
CA VAL A 28 -6.94 -8.38 -11.66
C VAL A 28 -6.70 -9.61 -10.77
N ILE A 29 -7.25 -9.64 -9.56
CA ILE A 29 -7.16 -10.82 -8.69
C ILE A 29 -8.01 -11.96 -9.28
N LEU A 30 -9.25 -11.67 -9.65
CA LEU A 30 -10.16 -12.65 -10.25
C LEU A 30 -9.70 -13.09 -11.63
N ARG A 31 -9.04 -12.22 -12.40
CA ARG A 31 -8.48 -12.57 -13.71
C ARG A 31 -7.53 -13.77 -13.63
N GLN A 32 -6.73 -13.87 -12.56
CA GLN A 32 -5.81 -14.99 -12.33
C GLN A 32 -6.54 -16.32 -12.15
N TYR A 33 -7.67 -16.31 -11.43
CA TYR A 33 -8.51 -17.52 -11.28
C TYR A 33 -9.09 -17.97 -12.63
N MET A 34 -9.34 -17.04 -13.55
CA MET A 34 -9.89 -17.34 -14.88
C MET A 34 -8.83 -17.80 -15.89
N TRP A 35 -7.55 -17.95 -15.51
CA TRP A 35 -6.51 -18.49 -16.40
C TRP A 35 -6.73 -19.96 -16.80
N VAL A 36 -7.56 -20.70 -16.07
CA VAL A 36 -7.94 -22.08 -16.42
C VAL A 36 -8.88 -22.16 -17.64
N ILE A 37 -9.47 -21.03 -18.05
CA ILE A 37 -10.43 -20.96 -19.16
C ILE A 37 -9.67 -20.61 -20.43
N ALA A 38 -9.60 -21.56 -21.38
CA ALA A 38 -8.86 -21.38 -22.63
C ALA A 38 -9.42 -20.25 -23.51
N ASN A 39 -10.74 -20.05 -23.52
CA ASN A 39 -11.35 -18.95 -24.25
C ASN A 39 -11.19 -17.63 -23.49
N ASN A 40 -10.23 -16.81 -23.93
CA ASN A 40 -9.90 -15.54 -23.28
C ASN A 40 -11.09 -14.56 -23.22
N ARG A 41 -11.99 -14.54 -24.22
CA ARG A 41 -13.18 -13.67 -24.18
C ARG A 41 -14.13 -14.11 -23.07
N LEU A 42 -14.39 -15.41 -22.95
CA LEU A 42 -15.20 -15.97 -21.87
C LEU A 42 -14.57 -15.70 -20.49
N ALA A 43 -13.26 -15.89 -20.37
CA ALA A 43 -12.51 -15.59 -19.15
C ALA A 43 -12.70 -14.14 -18.69
N TRP A 44 -12.60 -13.18 -19.62
CA TRP A 44 -12.83 -11.76 -19.33
C TRP A 44 -14.28 -11.43 -18.99
N THR A 45 -15.25 -12.00 -19.71
CA THR A 45 -16.68 -11.81 -19.39
C THR A 45 -16.99 -12.27 -17.97
N LEU A 46 -16.50 -13.44 -17.56
CA LEU A 46 -16.68 -13.96 -16.21
C LEU A 46 -15.93 -13.12 -15.17
N THR A 47 -14.70 -12.70 -15.47
CA THR A 47 -13.90 -11.81 -14.61
C THR A 47 -14.66 -10.51 -14.32
N LEU A 48 -15.18 -9.85 -15.36
CA LEU A 48 -15.93 -8.60 -15.24
C LEU A 48 -17.23 -8.79 -14.46
N ALA A 49 -18.01 -9.83 -14.78
CA ALA A 49 -19.27 -10.11 -14.09
C ALA A 49 -19.07 -10.37 -12.60
N LEU A 50 -18.09 -11.21 -12.24
CA LEU A 50 -17.80 -11.53 -10.84
C LEU A 50 -17.19 -10.35 -10.09
N SER A 51 -16.32 -9.57 -10.72
CA SER A 51 -15.75 -8.35 -10.13
C SER A 51 -16.83 -7.30 -9.86
N ALA A 52 -17.75 -7.11 -10.80
CA ALA A 52 -18.88 -6.20 -10.63
C ALA A 52 -19.83 -6.66 -9.51
N LEU A 53 -20.08 -7.98 -9.41
CA LEU A 53 -20.88 -8.56 -8.33
C LEU A 53 -20.23 -8.33 -6.96
N LEU A 54 -18.95 -8.69 -6.81
CA LEU A 54 -18.22 -8.49 -5.55
C LEU A 54 -18.08 -7.01 -5.19
N TRP A 55 -17.89 -6.14 -6.19
CA TRP A 55 -17.85 -4.70 -5.99
C TRP A 55 -19.21 -4.15 -5.55
N ALA A 56 -20.32 -4.62 -6.14
CA ALA A 56 -21.66 -4.25 -5.68
C ALA A 56 -21.93 -4.73 -4.24
N VAL A 57 -21.46 -5.93 -3.87
CA VAL A 57 -21.51 -6.42 -2.48
C VAL A 57 -20.67 -5.53 -1.56
N HIS A 58 -19.46 -5.15 -1.98
CA HIS A 58 -18.61 -4.22 -1.25
C HIS A 58 -19.34 -2.89 -1.00
N LEU A 59 -19.90 -2.25 -2.03
CA LEU A 59 -20.63 -0.98 -1.89
C LEU A 59 -21.86 -1.08 -0.96
N ARG A 60 -22.51 -2.24 -0.90
CA ARG A 60 -23.64 -2.49 0.01
C ARG A 60 -23.21 -2.67 1.46
N VAL A 61 -22.05 -3.29 1.71
CA VAL A 61 -21.57 -3.64 3.06
C VAL A 61 -20.57 -2.60 3.60
N LYS A 62 -20.00 -1.77 2.74
CA LYS A 62 -19.12 -0.66 3.10
C LYS A 62 -19.86 0.29 4.05
N GLU A 63 -19.14 0.78 5.04
CA GLU A 63 -19.65 1.81 5.92
C GLU A 63 -19.93 3.09 5.15
N GLU A 64 -20.96 3.79 5.58
CA GLU A 64 -21.16 5.15 5.10
C GLU A 64 -19.94 5.98 5.49
N THR A 65 -19.37 6.66 4.50
CA THR A 65 -18.29 7.59 4.78
C THR A 65 -18.87 8.72 5.61
N GLU A 66 -18.43 8.83 6.87
CA GLU A 66 -18.86 9.90 7.77
C GLU A 66 -18.58 11.30 7.19
N GLU A 67 -17.50 11.47 6.42
CA GLU A 67 -17.15 12.73 5.77
C GLU A 67 -16.44 12.58 4.43
N ILE A 68 -16.92 13.35 3.44
CA ILE A 68 -16.37 13.43 2.08
C ILE A 68 -14.99 14.09 2.11
N THR A 69 -14.09 13.65 1.22
CA THR A 69 -12.78 14.26 1.00
C THR A 69 -12.91 15.78 0.79
N PRO A 70 -12.21 16.62 1.58
CA PRO A 70 -12.42 18.06 1.56
C PRO A 70 -12.02 18.66 0.20
N ARG A 71 -12.71 19.72 -0.25
CA ARG A 71 -12.37 20.40 -1.53
C ARG A 71 -10.91 20.86 -1.59
N ALA A 72 -10.35 21.26 -0.44
CA ALA A 72 -8.95 21.65 -0.31
C ALA A 72 -7.97 20.52 -0.70
N PHE A 73 -8.36 19.25 -0.56
CA PHE A 73 -7.53 18.11 -0.97
C PHE A 73 -7.25 18.14 -2.48
N TRP A 74 -8.27 18.42 -3.29
CA TRP A 74 -8.11 18.43 -4.74
C TRP A 74 -7.19 19.56 -5.22
N LEU A 75 -7.23 20.72 -4.55
CA LEU A 75 -6.39 21.86 -4.89
C LEU A 75 -4.97 21.77 -4.31
N ILE A 76 -4.82 21.30 -3.06
CA ILE A 76 -3.53 21.31 -2.33
C ILE A 76 -2.77 20.00 -2.56
N VAL A 77 -3.45 18.87 -2.75
CA VAL A 77 -2.79 17.56 -2.91
C VAL A 77 -2.86 17.10 -4.36
N ALA A 78 -4.07 16.98 -4.92
CA ALA A 78 -4.23 16.35 -6.21
C ALA A 78 -3.61 17.18 -7.35
N LEU A 79 -3.88 18.49 -7.39
CA LEU A 79 -3.37 19.36 -8.45
C LEU A 79 -1.83 19.42 -8.47
N PRO A 80 -1.09 19.64 -7.37
CA PRO A 80 0.38 19.61 -7.42
C PRO A 80 0.95 18.26 -7.85
N LEU A 81 0.38 17.15 -7.38
CA LEU A 81 0.81 15.81 -7.81
C LEU A 81 0.50 15.57 -9.29
N LEU A 82 -0.63 16.08 -9.80
CA LEU A 82 -0.97 16.02 -11.22
C LEU A 82 0.04 16.80 -12.08
N LEU A 83 0.44 17.99 -11.63
CA LEU A 83 1.47 18.77 -12.33
C LEU A 83 2.79 18.01 -12.37
N ILE A 84 3.23 17.42 -11.25
CA ILE A 84 4.45 16.61 -11.20
C ILE A 84 4.35 15.40 -12.14
N TYR A 85 3.23 14.68 -12.11
CA TYR A 85 2.95 13.58 -13.04
C TYR A 85 3.02 14.06 -14.49
N ALA A 86 2.37 15.19 -14.81
CA ALA A 86 2.27 15.73 -16.15
C ALA A 86 3.62 16.13 -16.76
N LEU A 87 4.55 16.65 -15.93
CA LEU A 87 5.90 17.03 -16.37
C LEU A 87 6.66 15.90 -17.06
N LYS A 88 6.33 14.64 -16.74
CA LYS A 88 7.04 13.47 -17.29
C LYS A 88 6.22 12.64 -18.26
N ILE A 89 4.97 12.99 -18.56
CA ILE A 89 4.14 12.27 -19.56
C ILE A 89 4.83 12.26 -20.93
N ALA A 90 5.52 13.34 -21.29
CA ALA A 90 6.24 13.44 -22.56
C ALA A 90 7.43 12.46 -22.65
N PHE A 91 7.97 12.02 -21.51
CA PHE A 91 9.17 11.20 -21.40
C PHE A 91 8.78 9.79 -20.91
N PRO A 92 8.44 8.86 -21.83
CA PRO A 92 8.09 7.50 -21.45
C PRO A 92 9.24 6.82 -20.71
N ASP A 93 8.93 6.12 -19.62
CA ASP A 93 9.93 5.31 -18.91
C ASP A 93 10.30 4.08 -19.76
N ILE A 94 11.59 3.92 -20.03
CA ILE A 94 12.19 2.83 -20.83
C ILE A 94 13.26 2.07 -20.02
N SER A 95 13.19 2.15 -18.70
CA SER A 95 14.10 1.44 -17.80
C SER A 95 14.06 -0.07 -18.02
N VAL A 96 15.19 -0.71 -17.69
CA VAL A 96 15.37 -2.16 -17.88
C VAL A 96 14.27 -2.94 -17.18
N ASP A 97 13.92 -2.62 -15.94
CA ASP A 97 12.84 -3.29 -15.21
C ASP A 97 11.51 -3.27 -15.98
N ILE A 98 11.17 -2.13 -16.58
CA ILE A 98 9.91 -1.97 -17.30
C ILE A 98 9.88 -2.78 -18.58
N LEU A 99 10.92 -2.61 -19.41
CA LEU A 99 11.01 -3.29 -20.71
C LEU A 99 11.21 -4.81 -20.56
N ASN A 100 11.98 -5.23 -19.55
CA ASN A 100 12.38 -6.62 -19.39
C ASN A 100 11.30 -7.47 -18.70
N HIS A 101 10.48 -6.92 -17.80
CA HIS A 101 9.48 -7.74 -17.12
C HIS A 101 8.12 -7.08 -16.84
N ARG A 102 8.03 -5.79 -16.50
CA ARG A 102 6.74 -5.19 -16.12
C ARG A 102 5.72 -5.22 -17.25
N LEU A 103 6.10 -4.75 -18.44
CA LEU A 103 5.19 -4.73 -19.59
C LEU A 103 4.80 -6.14 -20.04
N ILE A 104 5.78 -7.05 -20.08
CA ILE A 104 5.58 -8.43 -20.51
C ILE A 104 4.65 -9.16 -19.53
N GLN A 105 4.87 -9.03 -18.23
CA GLN A 105 4.01 -9.63 -17.21
C GLN A 105 2.59 -9.09 -17.26
N GLY A 106 2.43 -7.78 -17.45
CA GLY A 106 1.12 -7.17 -17.65
C GLY A 106 0.39 -7.75 -18.85
N GLU A 107 1.02 -7.76 -20.03
CA GLU A 107 0.40 -8.31 -21.25
C GLU A 107 0.06 -9.78 -21.14
N ARG A 108 1.00 -10.58 -20.64
CA ARG A 108 0.81 -12.02 -20.51
C ARG A 108 -0.30 -12.31 -19.51
N GLY A 109 -0.28 -11.67 -18.34
CA GLY A 109 -1.31 -11.84 -17.31
C GLY A 109 -2.73 -11.53 -17.83
N LEU A 110 -2.88 -10.51 -18.69
CA LEU A 110 -4.17 -10.16 -19.28
C LEU A 110 -4.67 -11.23 -20.27
N GLN A 111 -3.77 -11.92 -20.96
CA GLN A 111 -4.09 -12.96 -21.93
C GLN A 111 -4.19 -14.36 -21.30
N GLY A 112 -3.49 -14.62 -20.21
CA GLY A 112 -3.47 -15.91 -19.53
C GLY A 112 -2.28 -16.09 -18.58
N PRO A 113 -1.85 -17.34 -18.31
CA PRO A 113 -0.67 -17.60 -17.49
C PRO A 113 0.62 -17.10 -18.16
N LEU A 114 1.66 -16.81 -17.35
CA LEU A 114 2.92 -16.19 -17.82
C LEU A 114 3.75 -17.06 -18.78
N PHE A 115 3.73 -18.38 -18.57
CA PHE A 115 4.38 -19.39 -19.40
C PHE A 115 3.30 -20.13 -20.21
N MET A 116 3.04 -19.66 -21.43
CA MET A 116 2.19 -20.39 -22.36
C MET A 116 3.03 -21.38 -23.18
N PRO A 117 2.51 -22.58 -23.50
CA PRO A 117 3.20 -23.52 -24.37
C PRO A 117 3.55 -22.87 -25.73
N GLY A 118 4.80 -23.02 -26.17
CA GLY A 118 5.29 -22.44 -27.43
C GLY A 118 5.83 -21.02 -27.32
N ASP A 119 5.74 -20.37 -26.14
CA ASP A 119 6.44 -19.10 -25.90
C ASP A 119 7.95 -19.30 -25.76
N PHE A 120 8.74 -18.44 -26.42
CA PHE A 120 10.14 -18.25 -26.06
C PHE A 120 10.21 -17.58 -24.69
N PHE A 121 10.79 -18.23 -23.68
CA PHE A 121 10.87 -17.81 -22.28
C PHE A 121 11.19 -16.30 -22.13
N PRO A 122 10.19 -15.41 -22.05
CA PRO A 122 10.46 -13.97 -22.13
C PRO A 122 10.59 -13.36 -20.73
N THR A 123 10.17 -14.09 -19.70
CA THR A 123 10.01 -13.59 -18.34
C THR A 123 11.02 -14.26 -17.42
N ILE A 124 12.14 -13.59 -17.21
CA ILE A 124 13.24 -14.05 -16.32
C ILE A 124 12.74 -14.21 -14.88
N PHE A 125 11.79 -13.38 -14.46
CA PHE A 125 11.22 -13.36 -13.11
C PHE A 125 9.69 -13.44 -13.15
N PRO A 126 9.07 -14.62 -13.14
CA PRO A 126 7.62 -14.80 -13.26
C PRO A 126 6.90 -14.49 -11.93
N PHE A 127 7.04 -13.26 -11.45
CA PHE A 127 6.33 -12.76 -10.27
C PHE A 127 4.83 -12.74 -10.51
N ASN A 128 4.05 -12.59 -9.44
CA ASN A 128 2.60 -12.48 -9.57
C ASN A 128 2.25 -11.21 -10.38
N PRO A 129 1.62 -11.34 -11.56
CA PRO A 129 1.41 -10.21 -12.45
C PRO A 129 0.16 -9.39 -12.09
N ALA A 130 -0.48 -9.61 -10.93
CA ALA A 130 -1.71 -8.92 -10.55
C ALA A 130 -1.59 -7.39 -10.65
N SER A 131 -0.51 -6.83 -10.13
CA SER A 131 -0.24 -5.40 -10.17
C SER A 131 0.17 -4.93 -11.57
N ASP A 132 0.94 -5.73 -12.30
CA ASP A 132 1.31 -5.46 -13.69
C ASP A 132 0.10 -5.52 -14.66
N MET A 133 -0.92 -6.32 -14.35
CA MET A 133 -2.18 -6.31 -15.10
C MET A 133 -2.95 -5.01 -14.91
N LEU A 134 -2.89 -4.37 -13.72
CA LEU A 134 -3.54 -3.07 -13.50
C LEU A 134 -2.92 -2.00 -14.39
N THR A 135 -1.58 -1.95 -14.42
CA THR A 135 -0.86 -1.04 -15.29
C THR A 135 -1.07 -1.38 -16.76
N GLY A 136 -1.13 -2.68 -17.10
CA GLY A 136 -1.48 -3.17 -18.44
C GLY A 136 -2.86 -2.69 -18.93
N ILE A 137 -3.90 -2.81 -18.10
CA ILE A 137 -5.26 -2.32 -18.43
C ILE A 137 -5.22 -0.81 -18.67
N SER A 138 -4.59 -0.05 -17.77
CA SER A 138 -4.48 1.41 -17.93
C SER A 138 -3.72 1.79 -19.20
N ARG A 139 -2.67 1.03 -19.55
CA ARG A 139 -1.89 1.19 -20.78
C ARG A 139 -2.68 0.87 -22.05
N HIS A 140 -3.51 -0.17 -22.06
CA HIS A 140 -4.38 -0.46 -23.20
C HIS A 140 -5.45 0.62 -23.41
N LEU A 141 -5.95 1.21 -22.33
CA LEU A 141 -6.98 2.24 -22.41
C LEU A 141 -6.43 3.61 -22.82
N LEU A 142 -5.23 3.97 -22.37
CA LEU A 142 -4.70 5.34 -22.48
C LEU A 142 -3.39 5.44 -23.28
N GLY A 143 -2.86 4.31 -23.74
CA GLY A 143 -1.55 4.22 -24.39
C GLY A 143 -0.38 4.18 -23.41
N TYR A 144 0.83 4.02 -23.95
CA TYR A 144 2.06 3.83 -23.17
C TYR A 144 2.41 4.99 -22.23
N ARG A 145 2.19 6.23 -22.67
CA ARG A 145 2.58 7.41 -21.89
C ARG A 145 1.60 7.69 -20.75
N LEU A 146 0.30 7.65 -21.04
CA LEU A 146 -0.76 7.98 -20.08
C LEU A 146 -1.19 6.78 -19.23
N GLY A 147 -0.83 5.55 -19.60
CA GLY A 147 -1.16 4.35 -18.83
C GLY A 147 -0.51 4.29 -17.44
N THR A 148 0.44 5.17 -17.14
CA THR A 148 1.05 5.30 -15.80
C THR A 148 0.17 6.12 -14.85
N ILE A 149 -0.93 6.72 -15.32
CA ILE A 149 -1.88 7.51 -14.51
C ILE A 149 -2.42 6.71 -13.31
N ILE A 150 -2.46 5.38 -13.40
CA ILE A 150 -2.90 4.52 -12.30
C ILE A 150 -2.05 4.69 -11.04
N ASN A 151 -0.76 5.00 -11.18
CA ASN A 151 0.15 5.28 -10.07
C ASN A 151 -0.17 6.63 -9.40
N TYR A 152 -0.39 7.68 -10.21
CA TYR A 152 -0.89 8.96 -9.71
C TYR A 152 -2.22 8.80 -8.95
N LEU A 153 -3.18 8.09 -9.55
CA LEU A 153 -4.48 7.84 -8.93
C LEU A 153 -4.36 7.00 -7.64
N SER A 154 -3.41 6.07 -7.58
CA SER A 154 -3.11 5.30 -6.35
C SER A 154 -2.58 6.21 -5.24
N LEU A 155 -1.69 7.15 -5.56
CA LEU A 155 -1.23 8.15 -4.59
C LEU A 155 -2.36 9.06 -4.10
N LEU A 156 -3.30 9.44 -4.97
CA LEU A 156 -4.49 10.16 -4.52
C LEU A 156 -5.32 9.32 -3.55
N TYR A 157 -5.53 8.04 -3.85
CA TYR A 157 -6.23 7.15 -2.93
C TYR A 157 -5.49 7.04 -1.60
N ALA A 158 -4.17 6.84 -1.59
CA ALA A 158 -3.36 6.88 -0.38
C ALA A 158 -3.56 8.21 0.39
N GLY A 159 -3.59 9.35 -0.31
CA GLY A 159 -3.87 10.67 0.26
C GLY A 159 -5.25 10.77 0.92
N VAL A 160 -6.28 10.16 0.34
CA VAL A 160 -7.62 10.07 0.94
C VAL A 160 -7.58 9.26 2.24
N VAL A 161 -6.83 8.15 2.29
CA VAL A 161 -6.65 7.35 3.52
C VAL A 161 -5.85 8.12 4.57
N LEU A 162 -4.78 8.83 4.16
CA LEU A 162 -4.00 9.70 5.04
C LEU A 162 -4.84 10.81 5.65
N ASN A 163 -5.77 11.40 4.88
CA ASN A 163 -6.73 12.37 5.42
C ASN A 163 -7.55 11.76 6.57
N LYS A 164 -8.02 10.52 6.43
CA LYS A 164 -8.74 9.79 7.49
C LYS A 164 -7.85 9.51 8.70
N LEU A 165 -6.57 9.14 8.49
CA LEU A 165 -5.61 8.84 9.56
C LEU A 165 -5.14 10.09 10.33
N LEU A 166 -4.96 11.22 9.65
CA LEU A 166 -4.45 12.47 10.22
C LEU A 166 -5.53 13.34 10.88
N ARG A 167 -6.80 13.12 10.55
CA ARG A 167 -7.94 13.90 11.06
C ARG A 167 -7.97 14.06 12.59
N PRO A 168 -7.69 13.01 13.40
CA PRO A 168 -7.67 13.16 14.86
C PRO A 168 -6.57 14.08 15.40
N PHE A 169 -5.52 14.35 14.61
CA PHE A 169 -4.34 15.12 15.04
C PHE A 169 -4.29 16.53 14.46
N ILE A 170 -4.89 16.74 13.28
CA ILE A 170 -4.90 18.02 12.58
C ILE A 170 -6.33 18.31 12.13
N VAL A 171 -7.05 19.10 12.92
CA VAL A 171 -8.48 19.42 12.68
C VAL A 171 -8.67 20.27 11.42
N ASN A 172 -7.83 21.30 11.24
CA ASN A 172 -7.93 22.22 10.11
C ASN A 172 -7.61 21.49 8.78
N ALA A 173 -8.61 21.43 7.89
CA ALA A 173 -8.51 20.71 6.63
C ALA A 173 -7.38 21.21 5.72
N ARG A 174 -7.09 22.52 5.67
CA ARG A 174 -6.02 23.08 4.82
C ARG A 174 -4.64 22.63 5.29
N TRP A 175 -4.37 22.74 6.59
CA TRP A 175 -3.12 22.29 7.19
C TRP A 175 -2.95 20.77 7.09
N ARG A 176 -4.05 20.02 7.26
CA ARG A 176 -4.04 18.57 7.06
C ARG A 176 -3.72 18.21 5.61
N CYS A 177 -4.36 18.86 4.63
CA CYS A 177 -4.06 18.65 3.21
C CYS A 177 -2.61 19.02 2.85
N LEU A 178 -2.07 20.11 3.40
CA LEU A 178 -0.66 20.44 3.22
C LEU A 178 0.25 19.36 3.81
N GLY A 179 -0.06 18.86 5.02
CA GLY A 179 0.66 17.74 5.62
C GLY A 179 0.59 16.47 4.77
N ILE A 180 -0.56 16.17 4.17
CA ILE A 180 -0.70 15.03 3.25
C ILE A 180 0.18 15.21 2.03
N LEU A 181 0.17 16.38 1.38
CA LEU A 181 1.05 16.66 0.25
C LEU A 181 2.51 16.42 0.64
N LEU A 182 2.95 17.00 1.76
CA LEU A 182 4.32 16.81 2.26
C LEU A 182 4.63 15.33 2.52
N THR A 183 3.67 14.57 3.03
CA THR A 183 3.79 13.12 3.30
C THR A 183 3.95 12.30 2.02
N LEU A 184 3.21 12.65 0.95
CA LEU A 184 3.26 11.97 -0.35
C LEU A 184 4.44 12.40 -1.23
N CYS A 185 4.96 13.61 -1.03
CA CYS A 185 6.14 14.12 -1.74
C CYS A 185 7.45 13.54 -1.16
N THR A 186 7.64 12.23 -1.27
CA THR A 186 8.97 11.59 -1.07
C THR A 186 9.66 11.38 -2.41
N GLU A 187 10.99 11.34 -2.40
CA GLU A 187 11.81 11.20 -3.59
C GLU A 187 11.40 9.98 -4.42
N HIS A 188 11.19 8.85 -3.76
CA HIS A 188 10.87 7.59 -4.42
C HIS A 188 9.39 7.47 -4.83
N MET A 189 8.46 8.11 -4.11
CA MET A 189 7.08 8.20 -4.58
C MET A 189 6.96 9.09 -5.83
N LEU A 190 7.66 10.22 -5.84
CA LEU A 190 7.72 11.10 -7.01
C LEU A 190 8.51 10.48 -8.17
N PHE A 191 9.47 9.60 -7.88
CA PHE A 191 10.16 8.82 -8.89
C PHE A 191 9.22 7.82 -9.61
N GLU A 192 8.29 7.20 -8.88
CA GLU A 192 7.40 6.16 -9.42
C GLU A 192 6.06 6.66 -9.97
N ILE A 193 5.68 7.90 -9.67
CA ILE A 193 4.35 8.44 -10.00
C ILE A 193 4.00 8.34 -11.49
N ASN A 194 5.00 8.34 -12.36
CA ASN A 194 4.85 8.40 -13.82
C ASN A 194 5.46 7.19 -14.56
N ASN A 195 5.73 6.08 -13.87
CA ASN A 195 6.27 4.87 -14.49
C ASN A 195 5.41 3.62 -14.26
N TYR A 196 5.88 2.47 -14.71
CA TYR A 196 5.18 1.19 -14.60
C TYR A 196 5.66 0.33 -13.42
N MET A 197 6.38 0.93 -12.46
CA MET A 197 6.64 0.27 -11.19
C MET A 197 5.32 0.12 -10.41
N VAL A 198 5.24 -0.93 -9.61
CA VAL A 198 4.01 -1.35 -8.95
C VAL A 198 3.95 -0.97 -7.47
N ASP A 199 5.01 -0.37 -6.93
CA ASP A 199 5.15 -0.15 -5.49
C ASP A 199 4.09 0.84 -4.97
N LEU A 200 3.65 1.79 -5.80
CA LEU A 200 2.59 2.73 -5.42
C LEU A 200 1.20 2.11 -5.31
N LEU A 201 0.92 1.01 -6.03
CA LEU A 201 -0.41 0.39 -6.09
C LEU A 201 -0.82 -0.27 -4.76
N MET A 202 0.14 -0.66 -3.91
CA MET A 202 -0.14 -1.31 -2.64
C MET A 202 -0.37 -0.32 -1.48
N LEU A 203 0.12 0.92 -1.60
CA LEU A 203 0.11 1.89 -0.50
C LEU A 203 -1.30 2.15 0.08
N PRO A 204 -2.35 2.37 -0.74
CA PRO A 204 -3.67 2.66 -0.20
C PRO A 204 -4.26 1.51 0.63
N ILE A 205 -4.07 0.27 0.19
CA ILE A 205 -4.64 -0.90 0.87
C ILE A 205 -3.88 -1.26 2.15
N LEU A 206 -2.56 -1.05 2.19
CA LEU A 206 -1.80 -1.19 3.45
C LEU A 206 -2.19 -0.09 4.45
N LEU A 207 -2.38 1.16 3.99
CA LEU A 207 -2.87 2.24 4.84
C LEU A 207 -4.30 1.99 5.33
N GLU A 208 -5.21 1.48 4.50
CA GLU A 208 -6.56 1.12 4.92
C GLU A 208 -6.54 -0.02 5.94
N ALA A 209 -5.76 -1.08 5.71
CA ALA A 209 -5.58 -2.16 6.68
C ALA A 209 -5.04 -1.63 8.03
N THR A 210 -4.07 -0.71 7.97
CA THR A 210 -3.53 -0.02 9.15
C THR A 210 -4.61 0.79 9.86
N ARG A 211 -5.39 1.58 9.13
CA ARG A 211 -6.49 2.38 9.68
C ARG A 211 -7.54 1.50 10.37
N ILE A 212 -7.90 0.37 9.77
CA ILE A 212 -8.82 -0.61 10.36
C ILE A 212 -8.22 -1.25 11.62
N ALA A 213 -6.92 -1.56 11.62
CA ALA A 213 -6.24 -2.11 12.79
C ALA A 213 -6.20 -1.13 13.98
N LEU A 214 -6.17 0.18 13.69
CA LEU A 214 -6.10 1.28 14.65
C LEU A 214 -7.48 1.78 15.15
N ARG A 215 -8.55 1.07 14.82
CA ARG A 215 -9.90 1.33 15.34
C ARG A 215 -9.98 1.03 16.83
N GLU A 216 -10.68 1.89 17.55
CA GLU A 216 -10.90 1.69 18.98
C GLU A 216 -12.19 0.88 19.20
N ASP A 217 -12.31 0.23 20.35
CA ASP A 217 -13.37 -0.75 20.63
C ASP A 217 -14.80 -0.13 20.67
N GLY A 218 -14.93 1.20 20.56
CA GLY A 218 -16.19 1.93 20.41
C GLY A 218 -16.64 2.18 18.96
N ASP A 219 -15.82 1.82 17.97
CA ASP A 219 -16.23 1.89 16.58
C ASP A 219 -17.28 0.80 16.30
N ASN A 220 -18.40 1.18 15.68
CA ASN A 220 -19.60 0.35 15.47
C ASN A 220 -19.49 -0.93 14.60
N PRO A 221 -18.42 -1.26 13.84
CA PRO A 221 -18.48 -2.42 12.99
C PRO A 221 -18.19 -3.78 13.63
N PRO A 222 -18.76 -4.85 13.05
CA PRO A 222 -18.45 -6.21 13.48
C PRO A 222 -16.98 -6.54 13.19
N LEU A 223 -16.25 -7.03 14.21
CA LEU A 223 -14.86 -7.49 14.10
C LEU A 223 -14.64 -8.40 12.88
N THR A 224 -15.60 -9.28 12.59
CA THR A 224 -15.53 -10.17 11.43
C THR A 224 -15.30 -9.39 10.15
N ARG A 225 -16.04 -8.30 9.93
CA ARG A 225 -15.89 -7.49 8.73
C ARG A 225 -14.50 -6.86 8.67
N ASP A 226 -14.05 -6.23 9.76
CA ASP A 226 -12.72 -5.63 9.82
C ASP A 226 -11.61 -6.66 9.53
N LEU A 227 -11.71 -7.88 10.08
CA LEU A 227 -10.79 -8.97 9.81
C LEU A 227 -10.83 -9.45 8.35
N LEU A 228 -12.03 -9.55 7.74
CA LEU A 228 -12.17 -9.96 6.34
C LEU A 228 -11.57 -8.94 5.37
N TYR A 229 -11.85 -7.64 5.57
CA TYR A 229 -11.26 -6.57 4.77
C TYR A 229 -9.74 -6.51 4.97
N ALA A 230 -9.26 -6.63 6.21
CA ALA A 230 -7.84 -6.69 6.49
C ALA A 230 -7.18 -7.88 5.79
N GLY A 231 -7.78 -9.07 5.88
CA GLY A 231 -7.30 -10.26 5.18
C GLY A 231 -7.16 -10.00 3.68
N LEU A 232 -8.21 -9.50 3.04
CA LEU A 232 -8.21 -9.19 1.61
C LEU A 232 -7.15 -8.15 1.23
N TYR A 233 -7.02 -7.05 1.98
CA TYR A 233 -6.04 -6.00 1.70
C TYR A 233 -4.60 -6.47 1.91
N LEU A 234 -4.32 -7.21 2.98
CA LEU A 234 -2.98 -7.73 3.26
C LEU A 234 -2.59 -8.81 2.23
N GLY A 235 -3.53 -9.69 1.88
CA GLY A 235 -3.36 -10.68 0.82
C GLY A 235 -3.09 -10.04 -0.55
N ALA A 236 -3.88 -9.02 -0.91
CA ALA A 236 -3.69 -8.27 -2.15
C ALA A 236 -2.34 -7.53 -2.16
N GLY A 237 -1.92 -6.97 -1.02
CA GLY A 237 -0.59 -6.36 -0.87
C GLY A 237 0.54 -7.34 -1.20
N ILE A 238 0.49 -8.57 -0.67
CA ILE A 238 1.47 -9.62 -0.97
C ILE A 238 1.39 -10.06 -2.43
N ALA A 239 0.17 -10.23 -2.96
CA ALA A 239 -0.04 -10.63 -4.36
C ALA A 239 0.49 -9.58 -5.35
N PHE A 240 0.36 -8.29 -5.04
CA PHE A 240 0.88 -7.22 -5.88
C PHE A 240 2.40 -7.15 -5.85
N LYS A 241 3.02 -7.51 -4.72
CA LYS A 241 4.47 -7.62 -4.59
C LYS A 241 4.84 -8.45 -3.37
N LEU A 242 5.58 -9.53 -3.55
CA LEU A 242 5.94 -10.44 -2.46
C LEU A 242 6.71 -9.73 -1.33
N THR A 243 7.54 -8.74 -1.66
CA THR A 243 8.31 -7.95 -0.68
C THR A 243 7.41 -7.19 0.31
N ASN A 244 6.13 -6.95 -0.03
CA ASN A 244 5.18 -6.33 0.89
C ASN A 244 4.83 -7.21 2.09
N ALA A 245 5.16 -8.51 2.07
CA ALA A 245 5.01 -9.39 3.24
C ALA A 245 5.70 -8.81 4.49
N VAL A 246 6.82 -8.10 4.29
CA VAL A 246 7.55 -7.38 5.34
C VAL A 246 6.70 -6.29 5.99
N MET A 247 5.91 -5.56 5.19
CA MET A 247 5.03 -4.48 5.67
C MET A 247 3.70 -5.01 6.20
N VAL A 248 3.26 -6.17 5.72
CA VAL A 248 2.06 -6.87 6.21
C VAL A 248 2.28 -7.40 7.62
N ALA A 249 3.47 -7.94 7.92
CA ALA A 249 3.80 -8.51 9.24
C ALA A 249 3.47 -7.57 10.43
N PRO A 250 3.94 -6.31 10.50
CA PRO A 250 3.59 -5.41 11.59
C PRO A 250 2.09 -5.12 11.67
N ILE A 251 1.38 -5.01 10.54
CA ILE A 251 -0.07 -4.78 10.51
C ILE A 251 -0.83 -6.00 11.08
N VAL A 252 -0.40 -7.22 10.76
CA VAL A 252 -0.94 -8.46 11.36
C VAL A 252 -0.76 -8.44 12.88
N LEU A 253 0.40 -7.99 13.38
CA LEU A 253 0.64 -7.84 14.82
C LEU A 253 -0.29 -6.80 15.47
N LEU A 254 -0.63 -5.71 14.77
CA LEU A 254 -1.63 -4.75 15.26
C LEU A 254 -3.02 -5.41 15.40
N PHE A 255 -3.43 -6.22 14.43
CA PHE A 255 -4.69 -6.96 14.51
C PHE A 255 -4.67 -8.02 15.61
N ALA A 256 -3.56 -8.76 15.75
CA ALA A 256 -3.37 -9.71 16.84
C ALA A 256 -3.52 -9.02 18.20
N TYR A 257 -2.87 -7.87 18.39
CA TYR A 257 -3.01 -7.05 19.60
C TYR A 257 -4.46 -6.60 19.83
N ARG A 258 -5.18 -6.15 18.79
CA ARG A 258 -6.60 -5.76 18.89
C ARG A 258 -7.49 -6.94 19.31
N VAL A 259 -7.23 -8.14 18.80
CA VAL A 259 -7.97 -9.35 19.19
C VAL A 259 -7.64 -9.77 20.62
N LEU A 260 -6.35 -9.78 20.99
CA LEU A 260 -5.87 -10.24 22.30
C LEU A 260 -6.26 -9.32 23.46
N ARG A 261 -6.43 -8.02 23.22
CA ARG A 261 -6.82 -7.06 24.26
C ARG A 261 -8.30 -7.16 24.66
N ARG A 262 -9.12 -7.89 23.90
CA ARG A 262 -10.55 -7.97 24.22
C ARG A 262 -10.75 -8.56 25.63
N PRO A 263 -11.69 -8.02 26.43
CA PRO A 263 -11.91 -8.49 27.79
C PRO A 263 -12.48 -9.92 27.84
N ARG A 264 -13.08 -10.39 26.74
CA ARG A 264 -13.57 -11.76 26.60
C ARG A 264 -12.42 -12.69 26.23
N LYS A 265 -12.36 -13.86 26.86
CA LYS A 265 -11.43 -14.95 26.49
C LYS A 265 -11.54 -15.26 25.00
N ILE A 266 -10.42 -15.60 24.38
CA ILE A 266 -10.39 -16.11 23.01
C ILE A 266 -11.20 -17.40 22.98
N ASP A 267 -12.32 -17.38 22.26
CA ASP A 267 -13.19 -18.53 22.06
C ASP A 267 -13.04 -19.11 20.65
N LEU A 268 -13.69 -20.25 20.41
CA LEU A 268 -13.67 -20.93 19.11
C LEU A 268 -14.22 -20.04 17.98
N ARG A 269 -15.13 -19.09 18.30
CA ARG A 269 -15.72 -18.17 17.31
C ARG A 269 -14.72 -17.12 16.86
N ILE A 270 -13.92 -16.57 17.77
CA ILE A 270 -12.82 -15.65 17.44
C ILE A 270 -11.78 -16.39 16.62
N LEU A 271 -11.39 -17.60 17.02
CA LEU A 271 -10.46 -18.42 16.25
C LEU A 271 -10.97 -18.68 14.83
N ALA A 272 -12.23 -19.09 14.68
CA ALA A 272 -12.85 -19.31 13.37
C ALA A 272 -12.84 -18.04 12.49
N ARG A 273 -13.06 -16.86 13.08
CA ARG A 273 -13.00 -15.57 12.35
C ARG A 273 -11.58 -15.22 11.91
N VAL A 274 -10.58 -15.48 12.75
CA VAL A 274 -9.17 -15.29 12.39
C VAL A 274 -8.75 -16.25 11.28
N MET A 275 -9.14 -17.53 11.39
CA MET A 275 -8.89 -18.53 10.34
C MET A 275 -9.57 -18.15 9.02
N LEU A 276 -10.81 -17.65 9.08
CA LEU A 276 -11.51 -17.15 7.89
C LEU A 276 -10.80 -15.95 7.27
N ALA A 277 -10.29 -15.03 8.09
CA ALA A 277 -9.51 -13.89 7.59
C ALA A 277 -8.18 -14.31 6.96
N ALA A 278 -7.49 -15.30 7.54
CA ALA A 278 -6.30 -15.90 6.96
C ALA A 278 -6.60 -16.59 5.62
N PHE A 279 -7.72 -17.32 5.54
CA PHE A 279 -8.20 -17.89 4.28
C PHE A 279 -8.46 -16.79 3.23
N VAL A 280 -9.15 -15.72 3.60
CA VAL A 280 -9.41 -14.58 2.70
C VAL A 280 -8.12 -13.91 2.24
N ALA A 281 -7.12 -13.78 3.13
CA ALA A 281 -5.80 -13.26 2.79
C ALA A 281 -5.04 -14.14 1.78
N SER A 282 -5.32 -15.44 1.76
CA SER A 282 -4.71 -16.34 0.77
C SER A 282 -5.30 -16.20 -0.63
N LEU A 283 -6.55 -15.73 -0.77
CA LEU A 283 -7.26 -15.69 -2.07
C LEU A 283 -6.50 -14.90 -3.15
N PRO A 284 -5.93 -13.71 -2.88
CA PRO A 284 -5.18 -12.99 -3.91
C PRO A 284 -3.85 -13.66 -4.31
N ILE A 285 -3.30 -14.53 -3.44
CA ILE A 285 -1.97 -15.11 -3.57
C ILE A 285 -2.02 -16.47 -4.27
N VAL A 286 -3.00 -17.30 -3.88
CA VAL A 286 -3.09 -18.72 -4.22
C VAL A 286 -3.10 -19.01 -5.74
N PRO A 287 -3.84 -18.28 -6.60
CA PRO A 287 -3.90 -18.60 -8.03
C PRO A 287 -2.53 -18.64 -8.69
N HIS A 288 -1.75 -17.56 -8.53
CA HIS A 288 -0.40 -17.50 -9.09
C HIS A 288 0.54 -18.48 -8.41
N ALA A 289 0.50 -18.57 -7.08
CA ALA A 289 1.37 -19.47 -6.32
C ALA A 289 1.19 -20.94 -6.73
N LEU A 290 -0.06 -21.39 -6.92
CA LEU A 290 -0.35 -22.74 -7.39
C LEU A 290 0.07 -22.95 -8.85
N TYR A 291 -0.23 -21.98 -9.72
CA TYR A 291 0.17 -22.00 -11.12
C TYR A 291 1.70 -22.14 -11.24
N ILE A 292 2.45 -21.25 -10.60
CA ILE A 292 3.91 -21.23 -10.72
C ILE A 292 4.54 -22.44 -10.04
N TYR A 293 3.97 -22.94 -8.93
CA TYR A 293 4.42 -24.18 -8.29
C TYR A 293 4.25 -25.39 -9.20
N ARG A 294 3.13 -25.52 -9.92
CA ARG A 294 2.93 -26.63 -10.87
C ARG A 294 3.98 -26.62 -11.98
N THR A 295 4.37 -25.44 -12.43
CA THR A 295 5.34 -25.27 -13.52
C THR A 295 6.79 -25.43 -13.04
N THR A 296 7.13 -24.86 -11.88
CA THR A 296 8.53 -24.69 -11.45
C THR A 296 8.89 -25.47 -10.18
N ARG A 297 7.93 -26.07 -9.49
CA ARG A 297 8.08 -26.66 -8.15
C ARG A 297 8.44 -25.65 -7.04
N SER A 298 8.29 -24.36 -7.29
CA SER A 298 8.42 -23.29 -6.28
C SER A 298 7.21 -22.34 -6.37
N PRO A 299 6.51 -22.03 -5.25
CA PRO A 299 5.33 -21.15 -5.25
C PRO A 299 5.67 -19.66 -5.38
N VAL A 300 6.96 -19.31 -5.29
CA VAL A 300 7.47 -17.93 -5.34
C VAL A 300 8.69 -17.83 -6.26
N PHE A 301 8.77 -18.69 -7.29
CA PHE A 301 9.90 -18.80 -8.19
C PHE A 301 10.30 -17.44 -8.84
N PRO A 302 11.61 -17.13 -8.96
CA PRO A 302 12.78 -17.90 -8.52
C PRO A 302 13.26 -17.52 -7.11
N LEU A 303 12.45 -16.79 -6.34
CA LEU A 303 12.81 -16.34 -5.00
C LEU A 303 12.85 -17.53 -4.04
N TYR A 304 13.73 -17.43 -3.03
CA TYR A 304 13.90 -18.45 -1.98
C TYR A 304 14.26 -19.86 -2.49
N ASN A 305 14.94 -19.96 -3.65
CA ASN A 305 15.23 -21.25 -4.27
C ASN A 305 16.25 -22.10 -3.50
N ARG A 306 16.96 -21.54 -2.52
CA ARG A 306 17.72 -22.33 -1.54
C ARG A 306 16.84 -23.34 -0.79
N PHE A 307 15.56 -23.02 -0.59
CA PHE A 307 14.60 -23.87 0.11
C PHE A 307 13.75 -24.73 -0.84
N PHE A 308 13.23 -24.14 -1.92
CA PHE A 308 12.32 -24.84 -2.84
C PHE A 308 13.06 -25.72 -3.86
N VAL A 309 14.33 -25.41 -4.17
CA VAL A 309 15.21 -26.19 -5.05
C VAL A 309 14.52 -26.54 -6.38
N SER A 310 13.90 -25.55 -7.02
CA SER A 310 13.37 -25.67 -8.36
C SER A 310 14.47 -26.09 -9.33
N PRO A 311 14.21 -27.03 -10.27
CA PRO A 311 15.20 -27.44 -11.27
C PRO A 311 15.52 -26.34 -12.30
N PHE A 312 14.76 -25.25 -12.32
CA PHE A 312 14.91 -24.16 -13.28
C PHE A 312 15.75 -22.99 -12.77
N TRP A 313 16.30 -23.08 -11.55
CA TRP A 313 17.17 -22.04 -10.98
C TRP A 313 18.24 -22.67 -10.08
N PRO A 314 19.44 -22.07 -9.93
CA PRO A 314 20.43 -22.57 -8.99
C PRO A 314 19.89 -22.66 -7.55
N ALA A 315 20.44 -23.56 -6.73
CA ALA A 315 20.03 -23.77 -5.34
C ALA A 315 20.52 -22.65 -4.39
N MET A 316 20.22 -21.41 -4.74
CA MET A 316 20.57 -20.20 -4.01
C MET A 316 19.39 -19.22 -4.01
N ASN A 317 19.43 -18.24 -3.11
CA ASN A 317 18.49 -17.14 -3.15
C ASN A 317 18.99 -16.06 -4.11
N ILE A 318 18.05 -15.32 -4.69
CA ILE A 318 18.38 -14.09 -5.40
C ILE A 318 18.72 -13.03 -4.34
N GLU A 319 20.01 -12.80 -4.16
CA GLU A 319 20.53 -11.80 -3.23
C GLU A 319 21.35 -10.78 -4.03
N GLU A 320 20.89 -9.53 -4.04
CA GLU A 320 21.63 -8.43 -4.63
C GLU A 320 22.33 -7.66 -3.51
N GLY A 321 23.58 -7.99 -3.21
CA GLY A 321 24.36 -7.41 -2.09
C GLY A 321 24.72 -5.92 -2.24
N ARG A 322 24.32 -5.31 -3.36
CA ARG A 322 24.46 -3.88 -3.65
C ARG A 322 23.67 -3.02 -2.67
N TRP A 323 22.49 -3.49 -2.28
CA TRP A 323 21.53 -2.72 -1.49
C TRP A 323 21.52 -3.14 -0.02
N GLY A 324 21.08 -2.21 0.83
CA GLY A 324 20.82 -2.48 2.23
C GLY A 324 22.06 -2.75 3.10
N PRO A 325 21.85 -3.17 4.35
CA PRO A 325 22.93 -3.45 5.29
C PRO A 325 23.57 -4.83 5.05
N VAL A 326 24.80 -5.01 5.53
CA VAL A 326 25.49 -6.31 5.54
C VAL A 326 25.92 -6.65 6.96
N GLY A 327 25.39 -7.76 7.49
CA GLY A 327 25.65 -8.25 8.83
C GLY A 327 24.69 -7.73 9.90
N LEU A 328 24.50 -8.52 10.96
CA LEU A 328 23.46 -8.33 11.97
C LEU A 328 23.44 -6.94 12.61
N TRP A 329 24.61 -6.41 13.00
CA TRP A 329 24.68 -5.09 13.63
C TRP A 329 24.28 -3.97 12.67
N LYS A 330 24.76 -4.03 11.42
CA LYS A 330 24.40 -3.04 10.40
C LYS A 330 22.91 -3.11 10.07
N THR A 331 22.31 -4.30 10.12
CA THR A 331 20.87 -4.49 9.99
C THR A 331 20.11 -3.78 11.12
N LEU A 332 20.45 -4.03 12.38
CA LEU A 332 19.72 -3.41 13.50
C LEU A 332 19.78 -1.87 13.48
N ILE A 333 20.92 -1.29 13.09
CA ILE A 333 21.09 0.17 13.02
C ILE A 333 20.70 0.77 11.67
N TRP A 334 20.36 -0.04 10.67
CA TRP A 334 20.14 0.44 9.29
C TRP A 334 19.13 1.59 9.18
N PRO A 335 17.97 1.56 9.90
CA PRO A 335 17.01 2.66 9.84
C PRO A 335 17.63 4.02 10.23
N LEU A 336 18.71 4.01 11.01
CA LEU A 336 19.50 5.20 11.38
C LEU A 336 20.68 5.43 10.44
N ALA A 337 21.44 4.39 10.12
CA ALA A 337 22.68 4.49 9.36
C ALA A 337 22.48 4.82 7.87
N MET A 338 21.33 4.45 7.30
CA MET A 338 21.05 4.61 5.87
C MET A 338 21.05 6.07 5.39
N PHE A 339 20.78 7.03 6.28
CA PHE A 339 20.88 8.46 5.98
C PHE A 339 22.27 8.85 5.47
N PHE A 340 23.32 8.20 6.02
CA PHE A 340 24.71 8.44 5.63
C PHE A 340 25.18 7.51 4.50
N LYS A 341 24.29 6.67 3.97
CA LYS A 341 24.58 5.67 2.93
C LYS A 341 23.52 5.66 1.81
N PRO A 342 23.16 6.80 1.22
CA PRO A 342 22.14 6.85 0.16
C PRO A 342 22.53 6.01 -1.06
N GLU A 343 23.82 5.79 -1.33
CA GLU A 343 24.34 4.95 -2.40
C GLU A 343 23.98 3.45 -2.25
N ARG A 344 23.52 3.04 -1.07
CA ARG A 344 23.07 1.67 -0.78
C ARG A 344 21.55 1.54 -0.70
N LEU A 345 20.80 2.63 -0.92
CA LEU A 345 19.35 2.64 -0.78
C LEU A 345 18.62 2.40 -2.09
N ALA A 346 19.09 2.98 -3.19
CA ALA A 346 18.54 2.82 -4.53
C ALA A 346 19.52 3.28 -5.60
N GLU A 347 19.15 3.07 -6.87
CA GLU A 347 19.86 3.58 -8.05
C GLU A 347 19.90 5.12 -8.08
N LEU A 348 18.90 5.76 -7.49
CA LEU A 348 18.89 7.19 -7.21
C LEU A 348 19.51 7.41 -5.82
N PRO A 349 20.77 7.90 -5.72
CA PRO A 349 21.45 8.10 -4.43
C PRO A 349 21.01 9.41 -3.77
N VAL A 350 19.70 9.68 -3.75
CA VAL A 350 19.10 10.88 -3.14
C VAL A 350 18.13 10.43 -2.07
N TYR A 351 18.33 10.91 -0.84
CA TYR A 351 17.50 10.51 0.28
C TYR A 351 17.44 11.59 1.37
N SER A 352 16.25 12.11 1.64
CA SER A 352 16.00 13.16 2.64
C SER A 352 16.08 12.71 4.09
N GLY A 353 16.22 11.41 4.37
CA GLY A 353 16.25 10.90 5.75
C GLY A 353 14.88 10.68 6.38
N ARG A 354 13.77 10.76 5.62
CA ARG A 354 12.42 10.74 6.19
C ARG A 354 12.12 9.55 7.09
N LEU A 355 12.46 8.33 6.66
CA LEU A 355 12.28 7.12 7.45
C LEU A 355 13.24 7.09 8.65
N THR A 356 14.46 7.62 8.53
CA THR A 356 15.38 7.78 9.66
C THR A 356 14.79 8.70 10.73
N VAL A 357 14.31 9.89 10.35
CA VAL A 357 13.67 10.81 11.29
C VAL A 357 12.39 10.20 11.84
N GLY A 358 11.58 9.55 11.00
CA GLY A 358 10.37 8.84 11.43
C GLY A 358 10.65 7.76 12.46
N PHE A 359 11.73 6.99 12.30
CA PHE A 359 12.16 5.96 13.25
C PHE A 359 12.53 6.57 14.61
N ILE A 360 13.29 7.68 14.61
CA ILE A 360 13.62 8.44 15.84
C ILE A 360 12.34 8.97 16.50
N VAL A 361 11.44 9.56 15.72
CA VAL A 361 10.16 10.08 16.22
C VAL A 361 9.31 8.97 16.81
N ALA A 362 9.27 7.78 16.21
CA ALA A 362 8.57 6.63 16.76
C ALA A 362 9.15 6.20 18.12
N LEU A 363 10.47 6.16 18.27
CA LEU A 363 11.12 5.91 19.57
C LEU A 363 10.70 6.95 20.61
N ILE A 364 10.74 8.23 20.25
CA ILE A 364 10.31 9.33 21.11
C ILE A 364 8.83 9.17 21.49
N CYS A 365 7.94 8.90 20.53
CA CYS A 365 6.50 8.74 20.77
C CYS A 365 6.17 7.58 21.71
N VAL A 366 6.92 6.48 21.67
CA VAL A 366 6.79 5.35 22.61
C VAL A 366 7.18 5.75 24.03
N LEU A 367 8.19 6.62 24.18
CA LEU A 367 8.68 7.07 25.48
C LEU A 367 7.91 8.27 26.05
N LEU A 368 7.26 9.06 25.18
CA LEU A 368 6.56 10.28 25.60
C LEU A 368 5.28 9.95 26.38
N PRO A 369 5.09 10.54 27.59
CA PRO A 369 3.87 10.34 28.35
C PRO A 369 2.67 10.99 27.64
N ARG A 370 1.48 10.45 27.90
CA ARG A 370 0.19 10.92 27.36
C ARG A 370 0.07 10.88 25.83
N THR A 371 0.94 10.11 25.17
CA THR A 371 0.80 9.85 23.73
C THR A 371 -0.39 8.92 23.49
N PRO A 372 -1.30 9.22 22.53
CA PRO A 372 -2.47 8.38 22.27
C PRO A 372 -2.08 6.95 21.87
N ARG A 373 -2.91 5.96 22.24
CA ARG A 373 -2.68 4.55 21.89
C ARG A 373 -2.47 4.35 20.39
N ARG A 374 -3.26 5.03 19.57
CA ARG A 374 -3.14 4.97 18.10
C ARG A 374 -1.72 5.35 17.63
N ILE A 375 -1.09 6.34 18.27
CA ILE A 375 0.28 6.74 17.95
C ILE A 375 1.30 5.71 18.44
N HIS A 376 1.10 5.11 19.62
CA HIS A 376 1.96 4.00 20.06
C HIS A 376 1.93 2.82 19.09
N LEU A 377 0.73 2.48 18.59
CA LEU A 377 0.57 1.39 17.62
C LEU A 377 1.18 1.73 16.26
N LEU A 378 1.02 2.96 15.78
CA LEU A 378 1.72 3.44 14.57
C LEU A 378 3.24 3.42 14.75
N SER A 379 3.73 3.85 15.91
CA SER A 379 5.16 3.83 16.25
C SER A 379 5.68 2.39 16.27
N PHE A 380 4.96 1.47 16.89
CA PHE A 380 5.28 0.04 16.88
C PHE A 380 5.34 -0.51 15.46
N ALA A 381 4.35 -0.21 14.62
CA ALA A 381 4.31 -0.68 13.23
C ALA A 381 5.49 -0.13 12.41
N LEU A 382 5.85 1.15 12.61
CA LEU A 382 6.99 1.77 11.96
C LEU A 382 8.31 1.14 12.43
N LEU A 383 8.53 0.99 13.73
CA LEU A 383 9.77 0.43 14.29
C LEU A 383 9.97 -1.02 13.84
N SER A 384 8.96 -1.87 14.06
CA SER A 384 9.03 -3.29 13.68
C SER A 384 9.11 -3.47 12.16
N GLY A 385 8.34 -2.71 11.38
CA GLY A 385 8.42 -2.71 9.92
C GLY A 385 9.80 -2.29 9.40
N SER A 386 10.41 -1.27 9.99
CA SER A 386 11.76 -0.80 9.61
C SER A 386 12.84 -1.84 9.90
N LEU A 387 12.75 -2.53 11.04
CA LEU A 387 13.70 -3.60 11.38
C LEU A 387 13.52 -4.82 10.47
N LEU A 388 12.29 -5.23 10.17
CA LEU A 388 12.01 -6.33 9.23
C LEU A 388 12.45 -5.98 7.80
N TRP A 389 12.23 -4.74 7.36
CA TRP A 389 12.69 -4.26 6.06
C TRP A 389 14.22 -4.23 5.97
N SER A 390 14.86 -3.79 7.04
CA SER A 390 16.32 -3.82 7.12
C SER A 390 16.86 -5.25 7.07
N ALA A 391 16.20 -6.21 7.70
CA ALA A 391 16.61 -7.61 7.73
C ALA A 391 16.40 -8.35 6.41
N THR A 392 15.72 -7.74 5.45
CA THR A 392 15.46 -8.35 4.14
C THR A 392 16.34 -7.75 3.05
N ILE A 393 15.95 -6.61 2.49
CA ILE A 393 16.65 -6.00 1.34
C ILE A 393 17.25 -4.63 1.69
N GLY A 394 16.62 -3.85 2.58
CA GLY A 394 17.10 -2.50 2.90
C GLY A 394 17.10 -1.51 1.71
N TYR A 395 16.37 -1.83 0.62
CA TYR A 395 16.18 -0.98 -0.57
C TYR A 395 14.94 -0.11 -0.38
N ILE A 396 15.11 1.21 -0.44
CA ILE A 396 14.16 2.20 0.09
C ILE A 396 12.83 2.23 -0.68
N ARG A 397 12.84 1.87 -1.97
CA ARG A 397 11.64 1.72 -2.79
C ARG A 397 10.65 0.71 -2.22
N TYR A 398 11.13 -0.26 -1.45
CA TYR A 398 10.27 -1.28 -0.83
C TYR A 398 9.74 -0.84 0.55
N ALA A 399 10.16 0.32 1.05
CA ALA A 399 9.77 0.89 2.34
C ALA A 399 8.85 2.12 2.22
N LEU A 400 8.26 2.41 1.05
CA LEU A 400 7.39 3.56 0.84
C LEU A 400 6.23 3.64 1.85
N TYR A 401 5.66 2.49 2.25
CA TYR A 401 4.65 2.44 3.31
C TYR A 401 5.18 2.99 4.65
N LEU A 402 6.42 2.67 5.01
CA LEU A 402 7.08 3.18 6.22
C LEU A 402 7.40 4.67 6.12
N GLU A 403 7.70 5.18 4.91
CA GLU A 403 7.84 6.63 4.69
C GLU A 403 6.52 7.37 4.94
N LEU A 404 5.38 6.79 4.55
CA LEU A 404 4.06 7.35 4.85
C LEU A 404 3.78 7.36 6.35
N LEU A 405 4.06 6.25 7.05
CA LEU A 405 3.92 6.19 8.51
C LEU A 405 4.83 7.22 9.20
N SER A 406 6.04 7.40 8.69
CA SER A 406 6.99 8.42 9.17
C SER A 406 6.40 9.83 9.03
N GLY A 407 5.81 10.14 7.87
CA GLY A 407 5.11 11.41 7.66
C GLY A 407 3.94 11.62 8.63
N ILE A 408 3.15 10.57 8.93
CA ILE A 408 2.06 10.65 9.91
C ILE A 408 2.59 11.00 11.30
N LEU A 409 3.63 10.30 11.77
CA LEU A 409 4.19 10.51 13.11
C LEU A 409 4.88 11.88 13.23
N LEU A 410 5.57 12.33 12.17
CA LEU A 410 6.15 13.67 12.10
C LEU A 410 5.08 14.76 12.23
N LEU A 411 3.98 14.62 11.49
CA LEU A 411 2.86 15.56 11.55
C LEU A 411 2.16 15.55 12.90
N TYR A 412 2.03 14.39 13.54
CA TYR A 412 1.52 14.28 14.91
C TYR A 412 2.43 15.01 15.91
N LEU A 413 3.74 14.80 15.84
CA LEU A 413 4.68 15.48 16.74
C LEU A 413 4.66 16.99 16.51
N ALA A 414 4.65 17.43 15.25
CA ALA A 414 4.55 18.85 14.89
C ALA A 414 3.25 19.48 15.40
N SER A 415 2.11 18.79 15.29
CA SER A 415 0.84 19.30 15.81
C SER A 415 0.83 19.41 17.33
N ARG A 416 1.41 18.41 18.03
CA ARG A 416 1.58 18.45 19.49
C ARG A 416 2.46 19.62 19.93
N LEU A 417 3.58 19.85 19.25
CA LEU A 417 4.49 20.97 19.54
C LEU A 417 3.82 22.33 19.29
N ALA A 418 3.07 22.45 18.19
CA ALA A 418 2.32 23.67 17.88
C ALA A 418 1.22 23.95 18.93
N SER A 419 0.57 22.93 19.47
CA SER A 419 -0.40 23.08 20.57
C SER A 419 0.24 23.39 21.92
N ALA A 420 1.51 23.03 22.13
CA ALA A 420 2.25 23.32 23.36
C ALA A 420 2.93 24.70 23.34
N ALA A 421 3.11 25.31 22.16
CA ALA A 421 3.71 26.63 22.04
C ALA A 421 2.79 27.71 22.64
N PRO A 422 3.34 28.68 23.40
CA PRO A 422 2.54 29.78 23.92
C PRO A 422 1.94 30.58 22.75
N PRO A 423 0.69 31.07 22.87
CA PRO A 423 0.08 31.87 21.82
C PRO A 423 1.00 33.06 21.51
N PHE A 424 1.34 33.24 20.23
CA PHE A 424 2.13 34.36 19.77
C PHE A 424 1.37 35.65 20.15
N ARG A 425 1.79 36.30 21.25
CA ARG A 425 1.27 37.63 21.59
C ARG A 425 1.68 38.51 20.44
N LYS A 426 0.70 38.94 19.61
CA LYS A 426 0.86 40.13 18.80
C LYS A 426 1.12 41.27 19.77
N GLN A 427 2.37 41.53 20.10
CA GLN A 427 2.72 42.83 20.67
C GLN A 427 2.39 43.83 19.57
N PRO A 428 1.45 44.76 19.78
CA PRO A 428 1.34 45.89 18.87
C PRO A 428 2.71 46.56 18.91
N LEU A 429 3.36 46.66 17.76
CA LEU A 429 4.46 47.60 17.58
C LEU A 429 3.91 48.97 17.96
N ARG A 430 4.11 49.38 19.21
CA ARG A 430 4.09 50.79 19.58
C ARG A 430 5.34 51.34 18.93
N LEU A 431 5.17 51.88 17.72
CA LEU A 431 6.08 52.89 17.18
C LEU A 431 6.15 54.00 18.23
N ALA A 432 7.16 53.93 19.09
CA ALA A 432 7.61 55.07 19.86
C ALA A 432 8.29 56.00 18.85
N LEU A 433 7.52 56.95 18.34
CA LEU A 433 8.07 58.19 17.79
C LEU A 433 8.63 58.95 18.99
N LEU A 434 9.96 58.98 19.10
CA LEU A 434 10.73 60.01 19.79
C LEU A 434 11.52 60.78 18.74
#